data_AF-A0AAU2Z6B0-F1
#
_entry.id   AF-A0AAU2Z6B0-F1
#
_cell.length_a   1.000
_cell.length_b   1.000
_cell.length_c   1.000
_cell.angle_alpha   90.00
_cell.angle_beta   90.00
_cell.angle_gamma   90.00
#
_symmetry.space_group_name_H-M   'P 1'
#
loop_
_entity.id
_entity.type
_entity.pdbx_description
1 polymer ?
#
loop_
_entity_poly.entity_id
_entity_poly.type
_entity_poly.pdbx_seq_one_letter_code
_entity_poly.pdbx_strand_id
1 'polypeptide(L)'
;MSLPRVAGELTALRQRGPATASMLAERLGESSYHLRQLAAHGFVEDAPDRGKGRERWWQAVVQALGFDETLLKDPDPSVRGAADMYLHEIATTHARELSTWLGTHDDWPEWTRATDMSDFTLRLTPELSRELIAKMHDLLNSYRALAPAEDDPDAAQVRFHTHSFPINKD
;
A
#
# COMPACT_ATOMS: atom_id res chain seq x y z
N MET A 1 16.67 -14.93 -5.46
CA MET A 1 15.41 -14.15 -5.45
C MET A 1 15.76 -12.74 -5.00
N SER A 2 15.54 -11.71 -5.81
CA SER A 2 15.78 -10.33 -5.36
C SER A 2 14.48 -9.81 -4.78
N LEU A 3 14.40 -9.86 -3.46
CA LEU A 3 13.23 -9.46 -2.68
C LEU A 3 12.64 -8.10 -3.15
N PRO A 4 13.40 -6.99 -3.36
CA PRO A 4 12.87 -5.67 -3.71
C PRO A 4 11.89 -5.62 -4.89
N ARG A 5 12.05 -6.55 -5.83
CA ARG A 5 11.26 -6.63 -7.04
C ARG A 5 9.81 -7.10 -6.79
N VAL A 6 9.65 -8.10 -5.93
CA VAL A 6 8.32 -8.65 -5.55
C VAL A 6 7.44 -7.59 -4.89
N ALA A 7 8.03 -6.75 -4.03
CA ALA A 7 7.29 -5.70 -3.33
C ALA A 7 6.85 -4.57 -4.27
N GLY A 8 7.64 -4.26 -5.31
CA GLY A 8 7.29 -3.31 -6.36
C GLY A 8 6.06 -3.73 -7.16
N GLU A 9 5.91 -5.01 -7.53
CA GLU A 9 4.74 -5.52 -8.25
C GLU A 9 3.44 -5.37 -7.44
N LEU A 10 3.46 -5.76 -6.17
CA LEU A 10 2.28 -5.66 -5.29
C LEU A 10 1.88 -4.20 -5.08
N THR A 11 2.85 -3.30 -4.85
CA THR A 11 2.59 -1.86 -4.73
C THR A 11 1.98 -1.29 -6.01
N ALA A 12 2.50 -1.64 -7.18
CA ALA A 12 1.96 -1.17 -8.45
C ALA A 12 0.52 -1.62 -8.69
N LEU A 13 0.18 -2.87 -8.38
CA LEU A 13 -1.19 -3.38 -8.49
C LEU A 13 -2.15 -2.69 -7.50
N ARG A 14 -1.69 -2.40 -6.27
CA ARG A 14 -2.49 -1.66 -5.28
C ARG A 14 -2.71 -0.19 -5.68
N GLN A 15 -1.71 0.45 -6.27
CA GLN A 15 -1.75 1.89 -6.56
C GLN A 15 -2.39 2.21 -7.92
N ARG A 16 -2.16 1.38 -8.93
CA ARG A 16 -2.53 1.64 -10.33
C ARG A 16 -3.59 0.68 -10.87
N GLY A 17 -4.04 -0.25 -10.04
CA GLY A 17 -5.04 -1.24 -10.39
C GLY A 17 -4.48 -2.43 -11.17
N PRO A 18 -5.37 -3.27 -11.72
CA PRO A 18 -5.01 -4.53 -12.36
C PRO A 18 -4.02 -4.35 -13.53
N ALA A 19 -3.09 -5.29 -13.70
CA ALA A 19 -2.10 -5.27 -14.76
C ALA A 19 -1.67 -6.68 -15.21
N THR A 20 -1.09 -6.79 -16.41
CA THR A 20 -0.46 -8.02 -16.88
C THR A 20 1.01 -8.10 -16.42
N ALA A 21 1.58 -9.31 -16.40
CA ALA A 21 2.99 -9.51 -16.08
C ALA A 21 3.92 -8.71 -17.01
N SER A 22 3.56 -8.58 -18.30
CA SER A 22 4.35 -7.80 -19.27
C SER A 22 4.33 -6.31 -18.95
N MET A 23 3.18 -5.76 -18.57
CA MET A 23 3.07 -4.35 -18.17
C MET A 23 3.88 -4.05 -16.90
N LEU A 24 3.91 -4.98 -15.95
CA LEU A 24 4.75 -4.85 -14.75
C LEU A 24 6.24 -4.99 -15.09
N ALA A 25 6.60 -5.93 -15.96
CA ALA A 25 7.97 -6.12 -16.43
C ALA A 25 8.56 -4.89 -17.12
N GLU A 26 7.78 -4.24 -18.00
CA GLU A 26 8.18 -3.00 -18.69
C GLU A 26 8.44 -1.85 -17.72
N ARG A 27 7.64 -1.75 -16.66
CA ARG A 27 7.69 -0.63 -15.70
C ARG A 27 8.76 -0.80 -14.62
N LEU A 28 8.98 -2.04 -14.19
CA LEU A 28 9.68 -2.32 -12.94
C LEU A 28 10.81 -3.36 -13.11
N GLY A 29 10.98 -3.98 -14.28
CA GLY A 29 11.98 -5.04 -14.50
C GLY A 29 11.58 -6.39 -13.89
N GLU A 30 10.28 -6.63 -13.82
CA GLU A 30 9.61 -7.66 -13.02
C GLU A 30 9.28 -8.96 -13.77
N SER A 31 8.75 -9.97 -13.06
CA SER A 31 8.57 -11.31 -13.62
C SER A 31 7.27 -12.00 -13.19
N SER A 32 6.63 -12.70 -14.13
CA SER A 32 5.44 -13.54 -13.88
C SER A 32 5.61 -14.59 -12.75
N TYR A 33 6.84 -14.87 -12.35
CA TYR A 33 7.15 -15.74 -11.21
C TYR A 33 6.80 -15.07 -9.87
N HIS A 34 7.11 -13.79 -9.70
CA HIS A 34 6.80 -13.01 -8.49
C HIS A 34 5.28 -12.92 -8.27
N LEU A 35 4.50 -12.64 -9.32
CA LEU A 35 3.03 -12.64 -9.28
C LEU A 35 2.44 -13.99 -8.87
N ARG A 36 2.98 -15.11 -9.37
CA ARG A 36 2.54 -16.45 -8.94
C ARG A 36 2.81 -16.70 -7.46
N GLN A 37 3.94 -16.21 -6.96
CA GLN A 37 4.29 -16.32 -5.54
C GLN A 37 3.39 -15.44 -4.68
N LEU A 38 3.18 -14.18 -5.07
CA LEU A 38 2.21 -13.29 -4.42
C LEU A 38 0.81 -13.91 -4.38
N ALA A 39 0.39 -14.58 -5.45
CA ALA A 39 -0.91 -15.24 -5.51
C ALA A 39 -1.01 -16.49 -4.62
N ALA A 40 0.07 -17.28 -4.54
CA ALA A 40 0.13 -18.42 -3.62
C ALA A 40 -0.05 -18.00 -2.15
N HIS A 41 0.32 -16.76 -1.81
CA HIS A 41 0.18 -16.17 -0.48
C HIS A 41 -1.03 -15.23 -0.36
N GLY A 42 -1.92 -15.18 -1.35
CA GLY A 42 -3.17 -14.41 -1.28
C GLY A 42 -3.04 -12.89 -1.41
N PHE A 43 -1.89 -12.37 -1.86
CA PHE A 43 -1.69 -10.93 -2.05
C PHE A 43 -2.23 -10.40 -3.36
N VAL A 44 -2.24 -11.24 -4.39
CA VAL A 44 -2.77 -10.91 -5.71
C VAL A 44 -3.63 -12.07 -6.20
N GLU A 45 -4.61 -11.77 -7.02
CA GLU A 45 -5.50 -12.76 -7.61
C GLU A 45 -5.68 -12.49 -9.10
N ASP A 46 -6.26 -13.47 -9.79
CA ASP A 46 -6.61 -13.31 -11.20
C ASP A 46 -7.75 -12.30 -11.37
N ALA A 47 -7.62 -11.42 -12.34
CA ALA A 47 -8.62 -10.44 -12.75
C ALA A 47 -9.12 -10.73 -14.17
N PRO A 48 -9.80 -11.88 -14.40
CA PRO A 48 -10.12 -12.37 -15.74
C PRO A 48 -11.00 -11.39 -16.54
N ASP A 49 -11.83 -10.60 -15.87
CA ASP A 49 -12.75 -9.65 -16.50
C ASP A 49 -12.05 -8.41 -17.11
N ARG A 50 -10.74 -8.23 -16.88
CA ARG A 50 -9.95 -7.10 -17.40
C ARG A 50 -9.30 -7.40 -18.75
N GLY A 51 -9.20 -8.67 -19.15
CA GLY A 51 -8.49 -9.09 -20.36
C GLY A 51 -9.39 -9.31 -21.58
N LYS A 52 -8.83 -9.10 -22.78
CA LYS A 52 -9.35 -9.67 -24.03
C LYS A 52 -8.41 -10.80 -24.48
N GLY A 53 -8.94 -12.00 -24.72
CA GLY A 53 -8.15 -13.12 -25.24
C GLY A 53 -7.39 -13.91 -24.17
N ARG A 54 -6.11 -14.24 -24.41
CA ARG A 54 -5.30 -15.17 -23.58
C ARG A 54 -4.45 -14.48 -22.50
N GLU A 55 -4.60 -13.17 -22.32
CA GLU A 55 -3.80 -12.43 -21.36
C GLU A 55 -4.25 -12.73 -19.94
N ARG A 56 -3.30 -13.07 -19.07
CA ARG A 56 -3.54 -13.24 -17.63
C ARG A 56 -3.34 -11.90 -16.92
N TRP A 57 -4.43 -11.38 -16.38
CA TRP A 57 -4.47 -10.14 -15.62
C TRP A 57 -4.43 -10.45 -14.13
N TRP A 58 -3.65 -9.66 -13.40
CA TRP A 58 -3.52 -9.76 -11.96
C TRP A 58 -4.09 -8.51 -11.32
N GLN A 59 -4.70 -8.66 -10.15
CA GLN A 59 -5.09 -7.55 -9.29
C GLN A 59 -4.61 -7.82 -7.87
N ALA A 60 -4.31 -6.75 -7.13
CA ALA A 60 -4.08 -6.89 -5.70
C ALA A 60 -5.38 -7.33 -5.03
N VAL A 61 -5.31 -8.31 -4.13
CA VAL A 61 -6.45 -8.68 -3.30
C VAL A 61 -6.74 -7.48 -2.41
N VAL A 62 -7.98 -6.99 -2.47
CA VAL A 62 -8.46 -5.83 -1.71
C VAL A 62 -8.66 -6.23 -0.25
N GLN A 63 -7.60 -6.58 0.47
CA GLN A 63 -7.65 -6.49 1.93
C GLN A 63 -7.28 -5.06 2.30
N ALA A 64 -8.33 -4.35 2.72
CA ALA A 64 -8.35 -2.95 3.04
C ALA A 64 -7.20 -2.55 3.97
N LEU A 65 -6.40 -1.57 3.54
CA LEU A 65 -5.57 -0.70 4.39
C LEU A 65 -4.54 -1.38 5.33
N GLY A 66 -4.45 -2.70 5.38
CA GLY A 66 -3.68 -3.43 6.37
C GLY A 66 -2.74 -4.45 5.74
N PHE A 67 -1.57 -4.61 6.37
CA PHE A 67 -0.69 -5.74 6.16
C PHE A 67 -1.06 -6.85 7.16
N ASP A 68 -1.17 -8.10 6.72
CA ASP A 68 -1.40 -9.23 7.61
C ASP A 68 -0.13 -9.54 8.41
N GLU A 69 -0.07 -9.07 9.65
CA GLU A 69 1.06 -9.28 10.55
C GLU A 69 1.33 -10.76 10.87
N THR A 70 0.38 -11.67 10.63
CA THR A 70 0.59 -13.10 10.85
C THR A 70 1.66 -13.67 9.91
N LEU A 71 1.87 -13.04 8.75
CA LEU A 71 2.89 -13.45 7.77
C LEU A 71 4.33 -13.24 8.26
N LEU A 72 4.54 -12.32 9.22
CA LEU A 72 5.84 -12.18 9.90
C LEU A 72 6.15 -13.35 10.83
N LYS A 73 5.14 -14.15 11.19
CA LYS A 73 5.23 -15.31 12.08
C LYS A 73 4.96 -16.64 11.36
N ASP A 74 4.83 -16.63 10.05
CA ASP A 74 4.59 -17.83 9.23
C ASP A 74 5.67 -18.89 9.50
N PRO A 75 5.38 -20.20 9.56
CA PRO A 75 6.40 -21.23 9.76
C PRO A 75 7.47 -21.28 8.65
N ASP A 76 7.13 -20.88 7.42
CA ASP A 76 8.05 -20.85 6.28
C ASP A 76 8.97 -19.61 6.34
N PRO A 77 10.31 -19.79 6.44
CA PRO A 77 11.25 -18.66 6.46
C PRO A 77 11.24 -17.80 5.19
N SER A 78 10.86 -18.36 4.04
CA SER A 78 10.75 -17.60 2.79
C SER A 78 9.57 -16.63 2.81
N VAL A 79 8.45 -17.03 3.43
CA VAL A 79 7.27 -16.19 3.61
C VAL A 79 7.59 -15.04 4.55
N ARG A 80 8.20 -15.33 5.71
CA ARG A 80 8.63 -14.29 6.66
C ARG A 80 9.60 -13.29 6.04
N GLY A 81 10.58 -13.76 5.25
CA GLY A 81 11.53 -12.89 4.55
C GLY A 81 10.88 -12.00 3.49
N ALA A 82 9.87 -12.51 2.78
CA ALA A 82 9.10 -11.71 1.82
C ALA A 82 8.22 -10.66 2.52
N ALA A 83 7.57 -11.04 3.63
CA ALA A 83 6.78 -10.17 4.48
C ALA A 83 7.60 -8.99 5.03
N ASP A 84 8.76 -9.27 5.61
CA ASP A 84 9.66 -8.25 6.16
C ASP A 84 10.13 -7.26 5.10
N MET A 85 10.53 -7.77 3.93
CA MET A 85 11.00 -6.91 2.86
C MET A 85 9.87 -6.10 2.21
N TYR A 86 8.65 -6.62 2.16
CA TYR A 86 7.47 -5.86 1.74
C TYR A 86 7.20 -4.66 2.66
N LEU A 87 7.32 -4.83 3.98
CA LEU A 87 7.16 -3.73 4.93
C LEU A 87 8.24 -2.65 4.76
N HIS A 88 9.48 -3.05 4.50
CA HIS A 88 10.56 -2.10 4.20
C HIS A 88 10.29 -1.32 2.90
N GLU A 89 9.81 -1.99 1.85
CA GLU A 89 9.46 -1.31 0.60
C GLU A 89 8.29 -0.33 0.77
N ILE A 90 7.28 -0.68 1.58
CA ILE A 90 6.20 0.26 1.98
C ILE A 90 6.81 1.49 2.65
N ALA A 91 7.69 1.31 3.63
CA ALA A 91 8.33 2.41 4.34
C ALA A 91 9.13 3.30 3.38
N THR A 92 9.92 2.71 2.48
CA THR A 92 10.68 3.43 1.45
C THR A 92 9.76 4.19 0.49
N THR A 93 8.67 3.57 0.04
CA THR A 93 7.67 4.21 -0.82
C THR A 93 7.00 5.40 -0.13
N HIS A 94 6.60 5.24 1.14
CA HIS A 94 5.98 6.32 1.90
C HIS A 94 6.95 7.52 2.05
N ALA A 95 8.22 7.26 2.35
CA ALA A 95 9.23 8.31 2.44
C ALA A 95 9.46 9.03 1.09
N ARG A 96 9.50 8.27 0.00
CA ARG A 96 9.65 8.82 -1.37
C ARG A 96 8.46 9.68 -1.77
N GLU A 97 7.24 9.23 -1.51
CA GLU A 97 6.01 9.97 -1.83
C GLU A 97 5.91 11.25 -0.99
N LEU A 98 6.22 11.20 0.30
CA LEU A 98 6.28 12.39 1.15
C LEU A 98 7.34 13.39 0.67
N SER A 99 8.56 12.92 0.35
CA SER A 99 9.62 13.78 -0.16
C SER A 99 9.25 14.41 -1.51
N THR A 100 8.51 13.67 -2.36
CA THR A 100 8.02 14.18 -3.64
C THR A 100 7.01 15.30 -3.41
N TRP A 101 6.02 15.07 -2.54
CA TRP A 101 5.04 16.10 -2.19
C TRP A 101 5.70 17.35 -1.62
N LEU A 102 6.65 17.22 -0.69
CA LEU A 102 7.39 18.38 -0.15
C LEU A 102 8.11 19.18 -1.25
N GLY A 103 8.65 18.50 -2.26
CA GLY A 103 9.32 19.13 -3.40
C GLY A 103 8.37 19.81 -4.41
N THR A 104 7.08 19.46 -4.40
CA THR A 104 6.08 19.96 -5.36
C THR A 104 4.90 20.69 -4.70
N HIS A 105 4.89 20.89 -3.38
CA HIS A 105 3.72 21.40 -2.66
C HIS A 105 3.29 22.81 -3.09
N ASP A 106 4.24 23.63 -3.55
CA ASP A 106 3.97 24.98 -4.10
C ASP A 106 3.08 24.94 -5.37
N ASP A 107 3.01 23.79 -6.06
CA ASP A 107 2.13 23.60 -7.21
C ASP A 107 0.64 23.43 -6.80
N TRP A 108 0.34 23.37 -5.49
CA TRP A 108 -0.99 23.06 -4.93
C TRP A 108 -1.46 24.11 -3.90
N PRO A 109 -1.58 25.40 -4.27
CA PRO A 109 -1.82 26.49 -3.33
C PRO A 109 -3.13 26.36 -2.53
N GLU A 110 -4.19 25.80 -3.12
CA GLU A 110 -5.46 25.53 -2.46
C GLU A 110 -5.37 24.45 -1.36
N TRP A 111 -4.34 23.61 -1.39
CA TRP A 111 -4.11 22.53 -0.42
C TRP A 111 -3.32 22.97 0.82
N THR A 112 -2.89 24.22 0.92
CA THR A 112 -2.04 24.72 2.02
C THR A 112 -2.60 24.42 3.42
N ARG A 113 -3.94 24.39 3.59
CA ARG A 113 -4.60 24.04 4.86
C ARG A 113 -5.32 22.69 4.84
N ALA A 114 -5.14 21.92 3.78
CA ALA A 114 -5.75 20.60 3.57
C ALA A 114 -4.69 19.48 3.58
N THR A 115 -3.50 19.76 4.11
CA THR A 115 -2.41 18.79 4.32
C THR A 115 -2.11 18.70 5.81
N ASP A 116 -1.58 17.54 6.24
CA ASP A 116 -1.16 17.30 7.62
C ASP A 116 0.20 16.61 7.63
N MET A 117 1.07 17.03 8.55
CA MET A 117 2.36 16.41 8.82
C MET A 117 2.64 16.49 10.33
N SER A 118 1.71 15.91 11.10
CA SER A 118 1.74 15.93 12.56
C SER A 118 2.32 14.63 13.12
N ASP A 119 3.00 14.72 14.27
CA ASP A 119 3.40 13.56 15.08
C ASP A 119 2.71 13.56 16.45
N PHE A 120 2.40 12.36 16.95
CA PHE A 120 1.76 12.17 18.25
C PHE A 120 2.49 11.06 19.02
N THR A 121 2.91 11.34 20.25
CA THR A 121 3.47 10.34 21.16
C THR A 121 2.46 10.04 22.28
N LEU A 122 1.91 8.83 22.29
CA LEU A 122 0.89 8.39 23.25
C LEU A 122 1.41 7.26 24.14
N ARG A 123 0.90 7.19 25.37
CA ARG A 123 1.13 6.04 26.27
C ARG A 123 -0.04 5.06 26.14
N LEU A 124 0.16 3.98 25.41
CA LEU A 124 -0.88 2.99 25.10
C LEU A 124 -0.42 1.57 25.48
N THR A 125 -1.37 0.71 25.82
CA THR A 125 -1.17 -0.75 25.81
C THR A 125 -1.32 -1.27 24.38
N PRO A 126 -0.87 -2.51 24.08
CA PRO A 126 -1.12 -3.13 22.77
C PRO A 126 -2.61 -3.17 22.39
N GLU A 127 -3.50 -3.40 23.36
CA GLU A 127 -4.96 -3.43 23.16
C GLU A 127 -5.48 -2.06 22.72
N LEU A 128 -5.06 -1.00 23.42
CA LEU A 128 -5.45 0.38 23.08
C LEU A 128 -4.86 0.82 21.74
N SER A 129 -3.64 0.37 21.40
CA SER A 129 -3.03 0.63 20.09
C SER A 129 -3.83 -0.03 18.97
N ARG A 130 -4.23 -1.31 19.10
CA ARG A 130 -5.10 -1.98 18.13
C ARG A 130 -6.47 -1.30 17.98
N GLU A 131 -7.07 -0.87 19.08
CA GLU A 131 -8.34 -0.13 19.05
C GLU A 131 -8.20 1.20 18.29
N LEU A 132 -7.12 1.96 18.54
CA LEU A 132 -6.86 3.21 17.83
C LEU A 132 -6.65 2.98 16.33
N ILE A 133 -5.88 1.95 15.95
CA ILE A 133 -5.67 1.57 14.54
C ILE A 133 -7.01 1.26 13.86
N ALA A 134 -7.86 0.45 14.49
CA ALA A 134 -9.17 0.11 13.95
C ALA A 134 -10.04 1.36 13.75
N LYS A 135 -10.12 2.25 14.76
CA LYS A 135 -10.89 3.49 14.65
C LYS A 135 -10.37 4.43 13.56
N MET A 136 -9.04 4.53 13.38
CA MET A 136 -8.45 5.32 12.29
C MET A 136 -8.81 4.74 10.92
N HIS A 137 -8.73 3.42 10.76
CA HIS A 137 -9.12 2.77 9.51
C HIS A 137 -10.61 2.94 9.20
N ASP A 138 -11.48 2.79 10.20
CA ASP A 138 -12.93 3.00 10.06
C ASP A 138 -13.25 4.44 9.66
N LEU A 139 -12.59 5.41 10.28
CA LEU A 139 -12.70 6.83 9.91
C LEU A 139 -12.26 7.06 8.46
N LEU A 140 -11.09 6.58 8.05
CA LEU A 140 -10.63 6.75 6.67
C LEU A 140 -11.57 6.05 5.66
N ASN A 141 -12.09 4.88 6.01
CA ASN A 141 -13.04 4.16 5.16
C ASN A 141 -14.38 4.88 5.05
N SER A 142 -14.87 5.57 6.09
CA SER A 142 -16.14 6.30 6.02
C SER A 142 -16.11 7.43 4.98
N TYR A 143 -14.94 8.02 4.71
CA TYR A 143 -14.79 9.06 3.68
C TYR A 143 -14.88 8.52 2.25
N ARG A 144 -14.69 7.20 2.03
CA ARG A 144 -14.89 6.60 0.69
C ARG A 144 -16.34 6.73 0.22
N ALA A 145 -17.30 6.68 1.15
CA ALA A 145 -18.71 6.87 0.84
C ALA A 145 -19.07 8.33 0.52
N LEU A 146 -18.18 9.27 0.85
CA LEU A 146 -18.32 10.70 0.58
C LEU A 146 -17.55 11.13 -0.68
N ALA A 147 -16.94 10.18 -1.41
CA ALA A 147 -16.14 10.50 -2.57
C ALA A 147 -17.00 11.23 -3.63
N PRO A 148 -16.54 12.37 -4.15
CA PRO A 148 -17.19 13.05 -5.27
C PRO A 148 -17.14 12.18 -6.54
N ALA A 149 -17.79 12.63 -7.60
CA ALA A 149 -17.71 11.97 -8.91
C ALA A 149 -16.24 11.86 -9.38
N GLU A 150 -15.90 10.82 -10.15
CA GLU A 150 -14.51 10.58 -10.59
C GLU A 150 -13.95 11.72 -11.46
N ASP A 151 -14.82 12.49 -12.12
CA ASP A 151 -14.47 13.61 -13.00
C ASP A 151 -14.67 14.99 -12.36
N ASP A 152 -14.89 15.04 -11.03
CA ASP A 152 -15.01 16.30 -10.30
C ASP A 152 -13.68 17.09 -10.38
N PRO A 153 -13.67 18.28 -11.00
CA PRO A 153 -12.44 19.05 -11.22
C PRO A 153 -11.85 19.61 -9.91
N ASP A 154 -12.63 19.66 -8.83
CA ASP A 154 -12.20 20.15 -7.53
C ASP A 154 -11.68 19.00 -6.62
N ALA A 155 -11.79 17.75 -7.07
CA ALA A 155 -11.33 16.58 -6.32
C ALA A 155 -9.91 16.18 -6.71
N ALA A 156 -9.04 16.02 -5.71
CA ALA A 156 -7.72 15.41 -5.89
C ALA A 156 -7.62 14.05 -5.20
N GLN A 157 -6.75 13.19 -5.72
CA GLN A 157 -6.39 11.95 -5.04
C GLN A 157 -5.45 12.24 -3.87
N VAL A 158 -5.94 12.06 -2.64
CA VAL A 158 -5.15 12.29 -1.41
C VAL A 158 -4.61 10.96 -0.88
N ARG A 159 -3.31 10.92 -0.58
CA ARG A 159 -2.65 9.77 0.05
C ARG A 159 -2.52 9.99 1.55
N PHE A 160 -2.90 8.99 2.34
CA PHE A 160 -2.69 8.97 3.79
C PHE A 160 -1.74 7.82 4.14
N HIS A 161 -0.64 8.15 4.81
CA HIS A 161 0.30 7.19 5.36
C HIS A 161 0.22 7.26 6.89
N THR A 162 -0.06 6.13 7.53
CA THR A 162 -0.10 6.03 8.99
C THR A 162 0.87 4.95 9.45
N HIS A 163 1.69 5.27 10.45
CA HIS A 163 2.61 4.33 11.09
C HIS A 163 2.39 4.37 12.59
N SER A 164 2.29 3.19 13.22
CA SER A 164 2.22 3.07 14.67
C SER A 164 3.24 2.03 15.13
N PHE A 165 4.17 2.43 15.98
CA PHE A 165 5.22 1.57 16.50
C PHE A 165 5.63 2.04 17.89
N PRO A 166 6.04 1.13 18.79
CA PRO A 166 6.63 1.54 20.05
C PRO A 166 8.00 2.18 19.80
N ILE A 167 8.33 3.19 20.59
CA ILE A 167 9.68 3.74 20.67
C ILE A 167 10.30 3.29 22.00
N ASN A 168 11.60 3.01 21.98
CA ASN A 168 12.34 2.83 23.23
C ASN A 168 12.41 4.17 23.95
N LYS A 169 12.29 4.13 25.29
CA LYS A 169 12.76 5.24 26.09
C LYS A 169 14.28 5.17 26.10
N ASP A 170 14.93 6.29 25.85
CA ASP A 170 16.39 6.44 26.00
C ASP A 170 16.89 5.86 27.33
#